data_AF-A0A2A2PJE2-F1
#
_entry.id   AF-A0A2A2PJE2-F1
#
_cell.length_a   1.000
_cell.length_b   1.000
_cell.length_c   1.000
_cell.angle_alpha   90.00
_cell.angle_beta   90.00
_cell.angle_gamma   90.00
#
_symmetry.space_group_name_H-M   'P 1'
#
loop_
_entity.id
_entity.type
_entity.pdbx_description
1 polymer ?
#
loop_
_entity_poly.entity_id
_entity_poly.type
_entity_poly.pdbx_seq_one_letter_code
_entity_poly.pdbx_strand_id
1 'polypeptide(L)'
;MKLISARQAWREALHESRDSVLAAAQERIKLGKKGRVVGETMPSMRDSNGRCAHMLAAGLVQSAIGTLPKPLQHFGHALYSPVANGQDINVAHALVWLTVDLDGYPAKRREVAYWMALAAIKSHQAAVNGREAWGPGRVAEFVQDWYGTKFAVANWARDWAPVWAIIARAVDQLDAKALKPVAAVIVRMAERKVFGSCRWDIYDREHVADQRAEAYAARRGSSREALHNRLNAMDVDQLRRWFRRMNNYGAAYRREWGSDTHENQSRHLLYSDRICEYWNQRQRVGDVAKRVA
;
A
#
# COMPACT_ATOMS: atom_id res chain seq x y z
N MET A 1 -0.81 -7.68 1.65
CA MET A 1 -1.37 -6.45 1.03
C MET A 1 -2.06 -5.63 2.11
N LYS A 2 -1.67 -4.36 2.29
CA LYS A 2 -2.37 -3.44 3.20
C LYS A 2 -3.30 -2.58 2.33
N LEU A 3 -4.58 -2.93 2.32
CA LEU A 3 -5.62 -2.18 1.60
C LEU A 3 -5.95 -0.92 2.41
N ILE A 4 -5.53 0.25 1.92
CA ILE A 4 -5.80 1.53 2.58
C ILE A 4 -7.06 2.20 2.00
N SER A 5 -7.29 2.06 0.70
CA SER A 5 -8.46 2.64 0.02
C SER A 5 -9.01 1.76 -1.11
N ALA A 6 -10.29 1.97 -1.46
CA ALA A 6 -10.95 1.27 -2.57
C ALA A 6 -10.29 1.54 -3.93
N ARG A 7 -9.79 2.76 -4.15
CA ARG A 7 -9.06 3.15 -5.36
C ARG A 7 -7.75 2.39 -5.52
N GLN A 8 -6.99 2.31 -4.43
CA GLN A 8 -5.76 1.51 -4.38
C GLN A 8 -6.06 0.03 -4.61
N ALA A 9 -7.10 -0.49 -3.94
CA ALA A 9 -7.50 -1.90 -4.07
C ALA A 9 -7.88 -2.27 -5.50
N TRP A 10 -8.63 -1.41 -6.19
CA TRP A 10 -9.00 -1.62 -7.59
C TRP A 10 -7.77 -1.71 -8.49
N ARG A 11 -6.85 -0.74 -8.37
CA ARG A 11 -5.61 -0.70 -9.16
C ARG A 11 -4.75 -1.94 -8.91
N GLU A 12 -4.50 -2.26 -7.65
CA GLU A 12 -3.62 -3.37 -7.26
C GLU A 12 -4.24 -4.74 -7.58
N ALA A 13 -5.56 -4.87 -7.53
CA ALA A 13 -6.23 -6.11 -7.90
C ALA A 13 -6.08 -6.46 -9.39
N LEU A 14 -5.87 -5.45 -10.25
CA LEU A 14 -5.67 -5.61 -11.69
C LEU A 14 -4.19 -5.49 -12.10
N HIS A 15 -3.29 -5.27 -11.15
CA HIS A 15 -1.87 -5.22 -11.41
C HIS A 15 -1.26 -6.62 -11.19
N GLU A 16 -0.69 -7.22 -12.24
CA GLU A 16 0.04 -8.47 -12.08
C GLU A 16 1.36 -8.21 -11.34
N SER A 17 1.46 -8.66 -10.09
CA SER A 17 2.72 -8.65 -9.33
C SER A 17 3.67 -9.79 -9.76
N ARG A 18 3.79 -10.06 -11.06
CA ARG A 18 4.75 -11.03 -11.59
C ARG A 18 5.97 -10.28 -12.08
N ASP A 19 7.14 -10.64 -11.55
CA ASP A 19 8.36 -10.50 -12.33
C ASP A 19 8.17 -11.27 -13.64
N SER A 20 8.56 -10.67 -14.77
CA SER A 20 8.40 -11.31 -16.07
C SER A 20 9.03 -12.71 -16.03
N VAL A 21 8.45 -13.66 -16.76
CA VAL A 21 8.98 -15.03 -16.86
C VAL A 21 10.46 -15.02 -17.26
N LEU A 22 10.85 -14.01 -18.06
CA LEU A 22 12.22 -13.72 -18.47
C LEU A 22 13.10 -13.21 -17.32
N ALA A 23 12.62 -12.31 -16.46
CA ALA A 23 13.36 -11.85 -15.28
C ALA A 23 13.61 -13.02 -14.30
N ALA A 24 12.58 -13.84 -14.06
CA ALA A 24 12.73 -15.06 -13.26
C ALA A 24 13.68 -16.08 -13.92
N ALA A 25 13.73 -16.15 -15.26
CA ALA A 25 14.69 -16.97 -15.99
C ALA A 25 16.12 -16.40 -15.95
N GLN A 26 16.30 -15.08 -16.02
CA GLN A 26 17.60 -14.43 -15.89
C GLN A 26 18.23 -14.67 -14.51
N GLU A 27 17.45 -14.56 -13.44
CA GLU A 27 17.93 -14.91 -12.09
C GLU A 27 18.34 -16.39 -11.99
N ARG A 28 17.64 -17.30 -12.70
CA ARG A 28 18.03 -18.71 -12.78
C ARG A 28 19.35 -18.93 -13.52
N ILE A 29 19.57 -18.18 -14.59
CA ILE A 29 20.81 -18.22 -15.38
C ILE A 29 21.98 -17.70 -14.53
N LYS A 30 21.81 -16.60 -13.79
CA LYS A 30 22.83 -16.06 -12.86
C LYS A 30 23.21 -17.05 -11.77
N LEU A 31 22.25 -17.84 -11.28
CA LEU A 31 22.47 -18.89 -10.28
C LEU A 31 23.02 -20.21 -10.86
N GLY A 32 23.29 -20.27 -12.17
CA GLY A 32 23.87 -21.44 -12.85
C GLY A 32 22.92 -22.64 -12.96
N LYS A 33 21.61 -22.45 -12.74
CA LYS A 33 20.64 -23.56 -12.68
C LYS A 33 20.10 -23.92 -14.06
N LYS A 34 20.37 -25.15 -14.51
CA LYS A 34 19.78 -25.73 -15.73
C LYS A 34 18.52 -26.52 -15.38
N GLY A 35 17.35 -25.88 -15.45
CA GLY A 35 16.05 -26.55 -15.33
C GLY A 35 15.43 -26.58 -13.92
N ARG A 36 14.30 -27.27 -13.80
CA ARG A 36 13.50 -27.36 -12.56
C ARG A 36 13.98 -28.54 -11.72
N VAL A 37 14.62 -28.24 -10.58
CA VAL A 37 15.03 -29.27 -9.60
C VAL A 37 13.84 -29.58 -8.68
N VAL A 38 13.43 -30.84 -8.62
CA VAL A 38 12.34 -31.31 -7.75
C VAL A 38 12.84 -31.26 -6.29
N GLY A 39 12.10 -30.59 -5.40
CA GLY A 39 12.42 -30.51 -3.97
C GLY A 39 13.19 -29.27 -3.50
N GLU A 40 13.56 -28.34 -4.39
CA GLU A 40 14.17 -27.07 -3.96
C GLU A 40 13.15 -26.11 -3.34
N THR A 41 13.42 -25.63 -2.12
CA THR A 41 12.72 -24.50 -1.52
C THR A 41 13.23 -23.21 -2.17
N MET A 42 12.60 -22.79 -3.26
CA MET A 42 12.97 -21.54 -3.93
C MET A 42 12.35 -20.32 -3.21
N PRO A 43 13.09 -19.20 -3.08
CA PRO A 43 12.50 -17.91 -2.69
C PRO A 43 11.40 -17.44 -3.66
N SER A 44 11.48 -17.84 -4.93
CA SER A 44 10.56 -17.43 -5.99
C SER A 44 9.41 -18.41 -6.29
N MET A 45 9.40 -19.61 -5.70
CA MET A 45 8.49 -20.70 -6.11
C MET A 45 7.49 -21.15 -5.04
N ARG A 46 7.27 -20.35 -4.00
CA ARG A 46 6.11 -20.47 -3.12
C ARG A 46 5.48 -19.09 -2.96
N ASP A 47 4.22 -18.94 -3.34
CA ASP A 47 3.13 -18.99 -2.36
C ASP A 47 3.50 -18.49 -0.96
N SER A 48 4.14 -17.33 -0.85
CA SER A 48 4.27 -16.68 0.45
C SER A 48 2.85 -16.44 0.95
N ASN A 49 2.59 -16.61 2.25
CA ASN A 49 1.28 -16.29 2.82
C ASN A 49 0.81 -14.90 2.39
N GLY A 50 1.75 -13.94 2.25
CA GLY A 50 1.50 -12.62 1.70
C GLY A 50 1.02 -12.61 0.23
N ARG A 51 1.57 -13.47 -0.64
CA ARG A 51 1.14 -13.63 -2.03
C ARG A 51 -0.22 -14.30 -2.13
N CYS A 52 -0.45 -15.39 -1.39
CA CYS A 52 -1.77 -16.04 -1.35
C CYS A 52 -2.85 -15.09 -0.81
N ALA A 53 -2.52 -14.32 0.24
CA ALA A 53 -3.39 -13.29 0.77
C ALA A 53 -3.65 -12.18 -0.26
N HIS A 54 -2.64 -11.77 -1.04
CA HIS A 54 -2.81 -10.80 -2.11
C HIS A 54 -3.70 -11.33 -3.24
N MET A 55 -3.50 -12.57 -3.71
CA MET A 55 -4.34 -13.19 -4.74
C MET A 55 -5.79 -13.34 -4.27
N LEU A 56 -6.01 -13.73 -3.01
CA LEU A 56 -7.34 -13.79 -2.42
C LEU A 56 -7.98 -12.40 -2.37
N ALA A 57 -7.25 -11.39 -1.87
CA ALA A 57 -7.72 -10.02 -1.82
C ALA A 57 -8.09 -9.48 -3.21
N ALA A 58 -7.20 -9.69 -4.19
CA ALA A 58 -7.41 -9.30 -5.58
C ALA A 58 -8.63 -10.02 -6.18
N GLY A 59 -8.79 -11.32 -5.97
CA GLY A 59 -9.94 -12.10 -6.44
C GLY A 59 -11.26 -11.62 -5.84
N LEU A 60 -11.29 -11.28 -4.55
CA LEU A 60 -12.48 -10.70 -3.91
C LEU A 60 -12.84 -9.33 -4.48
N VAL A 61 -11.84 -8.47 -4.71
CA VAL A 61 -12.03 -7.16 -5.34
C VAL A 61 -12.50 -7.31 -6.79
N GLN A 62 -11.87 -8.17 -7.59
CA GLN A 62 -12.29 -8.46 -8.96
C GLN A 62 -13.71 -9.01 -9.02
N SER A 63 -14.08 -9.91 -8.10
CA SER A 63 -15.46 -10.41 -7.97
C SER A 63 -16.44 -9.28 -7.68
N ALA A 64 -16.09 -8.34 -6.78
CA ALA A 64 -16.93 -7.19 -6.45
C ALA A 64 -17.07 -6.22 -7.64
N ILE A 65 -15.99 -5.97 -8.38
CA ILE A 65 -16.02 -5.21 -9.64
C ILE A 65 -16.97 -5.89 -10.63
N GLY A 66 -16.92 -7.22 -10.72
CA GLY A 66 -17.80 -8.03 -11.57
C GLY A 66 -19.30 -7.87 -11.29
N THR A 67 -19.70 -7.41 -10.10
CA THR A 67 -21.11 -7.14 -9.74
C THR A 67 -21.65 -5.83 -10.28
N LEU A 68 -20.78 -4.91 -10.71
CA LEU A 68 -21.18 -3.62 -11.25
C LEU A 68 -21.78 -3.76 -12.66
N PRO A 69 -22.66 -2.86 -13.11
CA PRO A 69 -23.05 -2.79 -14.52
C PRO A 69 -21.83 -2.58 -15.43
N LYS A 70 -21.84 -3.16 -16.63
CA LYS A 70 -20.71 -3.09 -17.58
C LYS A 70 -20.18 -1.68 -17.84
N PRO A 71 -21.02 -0.66 -18.08
CA PRO A 71 -20.51 0.70 -18.28
C PRO A 71 -19.73 1.23 -17.07
N LEU A 72 -20.16 0.88 -15.85
CA LEU A 72 -19.53 1.31 -14.61
C LEU A 72 -18.23 0.54 -14.33
N GLN A 73 -18.14 -0.72 -14.77
CA GLN A 73 -16.87 -1.48 -14.77
C GLN A 73 -15.84 -0.78 -15.66
N HIS A 74 -16.20 -0.47 -16.91
CA HIS A 74 -15.34 0.25 -17.86
C HIS A 74 -14.93 1.63 -17.33
N PHE A 75 -15.85 2.36 -16.70
CA PHE A 75 -15.55 3.63 -16.03
C PHE A 75 -14.48 3.47 -14.93
N GLY A 76 -14.64 2.49 -14.04
CA GLY A 76 -13.64 2.19 -13.01
C GLY A 76 -12.30 1.73 -13.60
N HIS A 77 -12.32 0.94 -14.68
CA HIS A 77 -11.11 0.55 -15.40
C HIS A 77 -10.39 1.76 -16.01
N ALA A 78 -11.10 2.65 -16.68
CA ALA A 78 -10.53 3.86 -17.28
C ALA A 78 -9.81 4.75 -16.24
N LEU A 79 -10.32 4.79 -15.01
CA LEU A 79 -9.72 5.58 -13.92
C LEU A 79 -8.55 4.87 -13.23
N TYR A 80 -8.69 3.58 -12.90
CA TYR A 80 -7.81 2.89 -11.94
C TYR A 80 -7.04 1.71 -12.50
N SER A 81 -7.47 1.13 -13.62
CA SER A 81 -6.82 -0.06 -14.16
C SER A 81 -5.49 0.31 -14.83
N PRO A 82 -4.38 -0.37 -14.48
CA PRO A 82 -3.11 -0.19 -15.18
C PRO A 82 -3.15 -0.76 -16.61
N VAL A 83 -4.14 -1.61 -16.92
CA VAL A 83 -4.34 -2.25 -18.22
C VAL A 83 -5.56 -1.68 -18.96
N ALA A 84 -5.99 -0.46 -18.61
CA ALA A 84 -7.10 0.22 -19.27
C ALA A 84 -6.83 0.40 -20.77
N ASN A 85 -7.83 0.14 -21.59
CA ASN A 85 -7.75 0.28 -23.04
C ASN A 85 -8.60 1.46 -23.55
N GLY A 86 -8.56 1.72 -24.87
CA GLY A 86 -9.36 2.78 -25.48
C GLY A 86 -10.88 2.58 -25.37
N GLN A 87 -11.34 1.33 -25.31
CA GLN A 87 -12.76 1.01 -25.13
C GLN A 87 -13.25 1.43 -23.74
N ASP A 88 -12.45 1.18 -22.70
CA ASP A 88 -12.76 1.61 -21.33
C ASP A 88 -12.98 3.12 -21.28
N ILE A 89 -12.11 3.89 -21.94
CA ILE A 89 -12.20 5.36 -22.01
C ILE A 89 -13.44 5.80 -22.78
N ASN A 90 -13.73 5.20 -23.93
CA ASN A 90 -14.89 5.57 -24.75
C ASN A 90 -16.21 5.27 -24.03
N VAL A 91 -16.32 4.10 -23.40
CA VAL A 91 -17.52 3.72 -22.63
C VAL A 91 -17.66 4.61 -21.38
N ALA A 92 -16.55 4.93 -20.70
CA ALA A 92 -16.55 5.85 -19.57
C ALA A 92 -17.04 7.25 -19.99
N HIS A 93 -16.57 7.75 -21.13
CA HIS A 93 -16.97 9.03 -21.69
C HIS A 93 -18.46 9.06 -22.04
N ALA A 94 -18.94 8.05 -22.77
CA ALA A 94 -20.35 7.91 -23.09
C ALA A 94 -21.22 7.82 -21.83
N LEU A 95 -20.79 7.09 -20.80
CA LEU A 95 -21.49 6.99 -19.53
C LEU A 95 -21.61 8.35 -18.84
N VAL A 96 -20.51 9.10 -18.71
CA VAL A 96 -20.54 10.44 -18.11
C VAL A 96 -21.46 11.35 -18.91
N TRP A 97 -21.37 11.35 -20.24
CA TRP A 97 -22.22 12.17 -21.09
C TRP A 97 -23.71 11.87 -20.89
N LEU A 98 -24.10 10.59 -20.85
CA LEU A 98 -25.49 10.18 -20.63
C LEU A 98 -26.01 10.47 -19.21
N THR A 99 -25.13 10.70 -18.24
CA THR A 99 -25.52 11.07 -16.87
C THR A 99 -25.67 12.57 -16.65
N VAL A 100 -25.13 13.38 -17.56
CA VAL A 100 -25.10 14.83 -17.43
C VAL A 100 -26.34 15.43 -18.08
N ASP A 101 -27.10 16.21 -17.32
CA ASP A 101 -28.25 16.97 -17.83
C ASP A 101 -27.82 18.39 -18.22
N LEU A 102 -27.94 18.70 -19.52
CA LEU A 102 -27.62 20.00 -20.10
C LEU A 102 -28.72 20.49 -21.05
N ASP A 103 -29.97 20.05 -20.86
CA ASP A 103 -31.07 20.36 -21.79
C ASP A 103 -31.38 21.87 -21.91
N GLY A 104 -31.03 22.65 -20.88
CA GLY A 104 -31.12 24.11 -20.90
C GLY A 104 -30.05 24.84 -21.73
N TYR A 105 -29.07 24.13 -22.31
CA TYR A 105 -27.95 24.73 -23.03
C TYR A 105 -28.07 24.59 -24.56
N PRO A 106 -27.62 25.62 -25.33
CA PRO A 106 -27.59 25.56 -26.80
C PRO A 106 -26.81 24.35 -27.34
N ALA A 107 -27.19 23.84 -28.51
CA ALA A 107 -26.55 22.69 -29.15
C ALA A 107 -25.02 22.82 -29.27
N LYS A 108 -24.53 23.98 -29.73
CA LYS A 108 -23.09 24.27 -29.83
C LYS A 108 -22.36 24.20 -28.48
N ARG A 109 -23.01 24.58 -27.37
CA ARG A 109 -22.43 24.43 -26.04
C ARG A 109 -22.42 22.98 -25.57
N ARG A 110 -23.45 22.20 -25.93
CA ARG A 110 -23.52 20.77 -25.65
C ARG A 110 -22.42 19.98 -26.38
N GLU A 111 -22.10 20.34 -27.62
CA GLU A 111 -20.97 19.73 -28.36
C GLU A 111 -19.63 19.96 -27.67
N VAL A 112 -19.35 21.19 -27.21
CA VAL A 112 -18.13 21.47 -26.42
C VAL A 112 -18.17 20.73 -25.09
N ALA A 113 -19.32 20.71 -24.41
CA ALA A 113 -19.51 20.01 -23.14
C ALA A 113 -19.26 18.49 -23.26
N TYR A 114 -19.59 17.89 -24.40
CA TYR A 114 -19.27 16.50 -24.69
C TYR A 114 -17.76 16.26 -24.57
N TRP A 115 -16.91 17.07 -25.19
CA TRP A 115 -15.46 16.94 -25.07
C TRP A 115 -14.92 17.35 -23.69
N MET A 116 -15.57 18.30 -23.03
CA MET A 116 -15.28 18.62 -21.62
C MET A 116 -15.54 17.44 -20.69
N ALA A 117 -16.50 16.56 -20.98
CA ALA A 117 -16.72 15.35 -20.20
C ALA A 117 -15.52 14.39 -20.23
N LEU A 118 -14.89 14.22 -21.39
CA LEU A 118 -13.66 13.45 -21.50
C LEU A 118 -12.51 14.12 -20.72
N ALA A 119 -12.40 15.45 -20.81
CA ALA A 119 -11.42 16.22 -20.05
C ALA A 119 -11.64 16.09 -18.52
N ALA A 120 -12.89 16.06 -18.06
CA ALA A 120 -13.23 15.88 -16.65
C ALA A 120 -12.81 14.50 -16.13
N ILE A 121 -13.00 13.43 -16.92
CA ILE A 121 -12.52 12.08 -16.57
C ILE A 121 -10.99 12.08 -16.41
N LYS A 122 -10.27 12.70 -17.35
CA LYS A 122 -8.79 12.80 -17.30
C LYS A 122 -8.29 13.66 -16.15
N SER A 123 -8.99 14.76 -15.85
CA SER A 123 -8.73 15.61 -14.68
C SER A 123 -8.90 14.84 -13.39
N HIS A 124 -10.00 14.08 -13.25
CA HIS A 124 -10.27 13.24 -12.08
C HIS A 124 -9.22 12.14 -11.92
N GLN A 125 -8.86 11.48 -13.03
CA GLN A 125 -7.78 10.49 -13.04
C GLN A 125 -6.44 11.08 -12.57
N ALA A 126 -6.11 12.31 -12.98
CA ALA A 126 -4.91 13.00 -12.52
C ALA A 126 -4.98 13.28 -11.00
N ALA A 127 -6.11 13.80 -10.52
CA ALA A 127 -6.34 14.10 -9.11
C ALA A 127 -6.20 12.86 -8.22
N VAL A 128 -6.78 11.72 -8.64
CA VAL A 128 -6.68 10.47 -7.89
C VAL A 128 -5.24 9.93 -7.83
N ASN A 129 -4.46 10.15 -8.90
CA ASN A 129 -3.06 9.74 -8.95
C ASN A 129 -2.11 10.73 -8.22
N GLY A 130 -2.63 11.68 -7.44
CA GLY A 130 -1.85 12.62 -6.66
C GLY A 130 -1.29 13.80 -7.46
N ARG A 131 -1.79 14.03 -8.68
CA ARG A 131 -1.47 15.22 -9.48
C ARG A 131 -2.52 16.30 -9.25
N GLU A 132 -2.18 17.54 -9.58
CA GLU A 132 -3.16 18.63 -9.52
C GLU A 132 -4.30 18.40 -10.53
N ALA A 133 -5.53 18.65 -10.07
CA ALA A 133 -6.70 18.65 -10.94
C ALA A 133 -6.55 19.71 -12.04
N TRP A 134 -7.11 19.46 -13.21
CA TRP A 134 -6.92 20.36 -14.34
C TRP A 134 -7.64 21.68 -14.15
N GLY A 135 -6.91 22.77 -14.31
CA GLY A 135 -7.48 24.11 -14.38
C GLY A 135 -8.09 24.44 -15.76
N PRO A 136 -8.82 25.57 -15.86
CA PRO A 136 -9.53 25.98 -17.08
C PRO A 136 -8.66 26.05 -18.34
N GLY A 137 -7.41 26.51 -18.21
CA GLY A 137 -6.48 26.62 -19.34
C GLY A 137 -6.15 25.26 -19.96
N ARG A 138 -5.87 24.25 -19.12
CA ARG A 138 -5.57 22.88 -19.56
C ARG A 138 -6.79 22.19 -20.16
N VAL A 139 -7.98 22.45 -19.61
CA VAL A 139 -9.24 21.94 -20.18
C VAL A 139 -9.48 22.54 -21.57
N ALA A 140 -9.26 23.85 -21.74
CA ALA A 140 -9.43 24.52 -23.03
C ALA A 140 -8.43 24.03 -24.08
N GLU A 141 -7.17 23.82 -23.71
CA GLU A 141 -6.14 23.22 -24.57
C GLU A 141 -6.55 21.81 -25.00
N PHE A 142 -6.93 20.95 -24.05
CA PHE A 142 -7.37 19.59 -24.36
C PHE A 142 -8.58 19.57 -25.29
N VAL A 143 -9.60 20.39 -25.03
CA VAL A 143 -10.77 20.45 -25.90
C VAL A 143 -10.40 20.99 -27.28
N GLN A 144 -9.47 21.94 -27.37
CA GLN A 144 -8.99 22.42 -28.66
C GLN A 144 -8.31 21.30 -29.47
N ASP A 145 -7.48 20.47 -28.82
CA ASP A 145 -6.78 19.37 -29.48
C ASP A 145 -7.74 18.30 -30.04
N TRP A 146 -8.84 18.02 -29.33
CA TRP A 146 -9.80 16.98 -29.71
C TRP A 146 -10.98 17.48 -30.57
N TYR A 147 -11.54 18.65 -30.25
CA TYR A 147 -12.71 19.23 -30.93
C TYR A 147 -12.32 20.25 -32.01
N GLY A 148 -11.08 20.75 -32.02
CA GLY A 148 -10.59 21.71 -33.00
C GLY A 148 -11.04 23.17 -32.78
N THR A 149 -11.88 23.44 -31.77
CA THR A 149 -12.35 24.80 -31.47
C THR A 149 -11.86 25.26 -30.10
N LYS A 150 -11.16 26.41 -30.07
CA LYS A 150 -10.76 27.07 -28.83
C LYS A 150 -11.92 27.90 -28.28
N PHE A 151 -12.22 27.74 -26.99
CA PHE A 151 -13.16 28.64 -26.29
C PHE A 151 -12.42 29.61 -25.35
N ALA A 152 -13.03 30.76 -25.10
CA ALA A 152 -12.41 31.82 -24.31
C ALA A 152 -12.35 31.47 -22.83
N VAL A 153 -11.14 31.33 -22.29
CA VAL A 153 -10.90 31.07 -20.86
C VAL A 153 -11.17 32.33 -20.00
N ALA A 154 -11.07 33.53 -20.58
CA ALA A 154 -11.26 34.80 -19.87
C ALA A 154 -12.65 34.92 -19.20
N ASN A 155 -13.69 34.34 -19.79
CA ASN A 155 -15.06 34.35 -19.26
C ASN A 155 -15.47 32.99 -18.65
N TRP A 156 -14.50 32.15 -18.27
CA TRP A 156 -14.74 30.79 -17.77
C TRP A 156 -15.81 30.75 -16.67
N ALA A 157 -15.68 31.62 -15.66
CA ALA A 157 -16.55 31.64 -14.49
C ALA A 157 -18.04 31.80 -14.85
N ARG A 158 -18.36 32.57 -15.90
CA ARG A 158 -19.73 32.81 -16.34
C ARG A 158 -20.23 31.73 -17.30
N ASP A 159 -19.41 31.38 -18.28
CA ASP A 159 -19.88 30.65 -19.46
C ASP A 159 -19.69 29.13 -19.34
N TRP A 160 -18.65 28.67 -18.63
CA TRP A 160 -18.22 27.27 -18.63
C TRP A 160 -18.12 26.64 -17.24
N ALA A 161 -17.90 27.43 -16.18
CA ALA A 161 -17.81 26.91 -14.83
C ALA A 161 -19.06 26.15 -14.37
N PRO A 162 -20.31 26.60 -14.68
CA PRO A 162 -21.51 25.83 -14.33
C PRO A 162 -21.57 24.48 -15.05
N VAL A 163 -21.25 24.44 -16.35
CA VAL A 163 -21.25 23.22 -17.17
C VAL A 163 -20.19 22.25 -16.65
N TRP A 164 -18.97 22.75 -16.39
CA TRP A 164 -17.88 21.96 -15.82
C TRP A 164 -18.25 21.37 -14.45
N ALA A 165 -18.90 22.16 -13.59
CA ALA A 165 -19.33 21.69 -12.27
C ALA A 165 -20.36 20.55 -12.36
N ILE A 166 -21.32 20.63 -13.30
CA ILE A 166 -22.30 19.56 -13.54
C ILE A 166 -21.57 18.27 -13.97
N ILE A 167 -20.66 18.38 -14.94
CA ILE A 167 -19.89 17.24 -15.45
C ILE A 167 -19.00 16.63 -14.36
N ALA A 168 -18.23 17.46 -13.64
CA ALA A 168 -17.34 17.01 -12.58
C ALA A 168 -18.14 16.29 -11.47
N ARG A 169 -19.31 16.81 -11.11
CA ARG A 169 -20.21 16.16 -10.15
C ARG A 169 -20.71 14.82 -10.65
N ALA A 170 -21.02 14.68 -11.94
CA ALA A 170 -21.42 13.40 -12.51
C ALA A 170 -20.28 12.36 -12.44
N VAL A 171 -19.03 12.79 -12.73
CA VAL A 171 -17.83 11.95 -12.57
C VAL A 171 -17.66 11.51 -11.12
N ASP A 172 -17.78 12.42 -10.14
CA ASP A 172 -17.68 12.09 -8.71
C ASP A 172 -18.76 11.10 -8.25
N GLN A 173 -19.99 11.26 -8.73
CA GLN A 173 -21.10 10.36 -8.40
C GLN A 173 -20.89 8.96 -8.99
N LEU A 174 -20.41 8.89 -10.24
CA LEU A 174 -20.09 7.62 -10.89
C LEU A 174 -18.91 6.94 -10.21
N ASP A 175 -17.89 7.70 -9.80
CA ASP A 175 -16.77 7.19 -9.02
C ASP A 175 -17.24 6.58 -7.69
N ALA A 176 -18.04 7.33 -6.92
CA ALA A 176 -18.60 6.83 -5.67
C ALA A 176 -19.42 5.54 -5.86
N LYS A 177 -20.22 5.45 -6.95
CA LYS A 177 -20.99 4.25 -7.30
C LYS A 177 -20.08 3.07 -7.65
N ALA A 178 -19.03 3.29 -8.44
CA ALA A 178 -18.08 2.26 -8.84
C ALA A 178 -17.31 1.72 -7.62
N LEU A 179 -16.87 2.59 -6.71
CA LEU A 179 -16.07 2.20 -5.55
C LEU A 179 -16.87 1.54 -4.43
N LYS A 180 -18.20 1.75 -4.36
CA LYS A 180 -19.06 1.21 -3.29
C LYS A 180 -18.87 -0.30 -3.02
N PRO A 181 -18.98 -1.22 -4.01
CA PRO A 181 -18.78 -2.65 -3.74
C PRO A 181 -17.33 -2.99 -3.36
N VAL A 182 -16.33 -2.28 -3.89
CA VAL A 182 -14.93 -2.50 -3.54
C VAL A 182 -14.64 -2.04 -2.11
N ALA A 183 -15.20 -0.91 -1.69
CA ALA A 183 -15.11 -0.43 -0.31
C ALA A 183 -15.74 -1.44 0.67
N ALA A 184 -16.88 -2.03 0.33
CA ALA A 184 -17.52 -3.07 1.15
C ALA A 184 -16.62 -4.31 1.33
N VAL A 185 -15.87 -4.72 0.30
CA VAL A 185 -14.87 -5.80 0.42
C VAL A 185 -13.77 -5.43 1.42
N ILE A 186 -13.24 -4.22 1.34
CA ILE A 186 -12.17 -3.76 2.26
C ILE A 186 -12.67 -3.78 3.70
N VAL A 187 -13.86 -3.25 3.96
CA VAL A 187 -14.48 -3.26 5.30
C VAL A 187 -14.63 -4.70 5.80
N ARG A 188 -15.22 -5.59 5.00
CA ARG A 188 -15.39 -7.01 5.35
C ARG A 188 -14.05 -7.72 5.60
N MET A 189 -13.01 -7.38 4.84
CA MET A 189 -11.67 -7.93 5.04
C MET A 189 -11.00 -7.39 6.31
N ALA A 190 -11.27 -6.14 6.68
CA ALA A 190 -10.82 -5.56 7.94
C ALA A 190 -11.54 -6.20 9.14
N GLU A 191 -12.87 -6.39 9.05
CA GLU A 191 -13.70 -7.05 10.06
C GLU A 191 -13.32 -8.52 10.28
N ARG A 192 -12.92 -9.24 9.22
CA ARG A 192 -12.43 -10.62 9.31
C ARG A 192 -11.17 -10.79 10.15
N LYS A 193 -10.48 -9.71 10.54
CA LYS A 193 -9.41 -9.75 11.53
C LYS A 193 -9.97 -9.93 12.95
N VAL A 194 -10.79 -10.95 13.16
CA VAL A 194 -11.16 -11.40 14.51
C VAL A 194 -10.01 -12.27 15.00
N PHE A 195 -9.24 -11.73 15.94
CA PHE A 195 -8.11 -12.42 16.56
C PHE A 195 -8.55 -13.78 17.14
N GLY A 196 -7.81 -14.84 16.80
CA GLY A 196 -8.08 -16.20 17.27
C GLY A 196 -9.15 -16.97 16.48
N SER A 197 -9.70 -16.39 15.40
CA SER A 197 -10.69 -17.08 14.55
C SER A 197 -10.06 -18.12 13.62
N CYS A 198 -8.79 -17.95 13.24
CA CYS A 198 -8.03 -18.94 12.49
C CYS A 198 -6.82 -19.43 13.29
N ARG A 199 -6.55 -20.75 13.21
CA ARG A 199 -5.35 -21.38 13.79
C ARG A 199 -4.06 -20.66 13.40
N TRP A 200 -4.03 -20.04 12.22
CA TRP A 200 -2.86 -19.35 11.67
C TRP A 200 -2.68 -17.91 12.17
N ASP A 201 -3.72 -17.26 12.71
CA ASP A 201 -3.63 -15.89 13.29
C ASP A 201 -2.79 -15.88 14.58
N ILE A 202 -2.72 -17.03 15.25
CA ILE A 202 -1.87 -17.27 16.43
C ILE A 202 -0.38 -17.29 16.02
N TYR A 203 -0.08 -17.47 14.72
CA TYR A 203 1.28 -17.61 14.19
C TYR A 203 1.71 -16.47 13.24
N ASP A 204 0.96 -15.36 13.14
CA ASP A 204 1.44 -14.17 12.41
C ASP A 204 2.62 -13.56 13.20
N ARG A 205 3.81 -13.88 12.71
CA ARG A 205 5.08 -13.53 13.34
C ARG A 205 5.26 -12.02 13.52
N GLU A 206 4.84 -11.21 12.53
CA GLU A 206 4.98 -9.75 12.59
C GLU A 206 4.02 -9.17 13.63
N HIS A 207 2.78 -9.67 13.65
CA HIS A 207 1.80 -9.24 14.62
C HIS A 207 2.16 -9.64 16.06
N VAL A 208 2.66 -10.86 16.27
CA VAL A 208 3.18 -11.30 17.58
C VAL A 208 4.34 -10.42 18.02
N ALA A 209 5.18 -9.97 17.08
CA ALA A 209 6.25 -9.02 17.40
C ALA A 209 5.72 -7.63 17.75
N ASP A 210 4.70 -7.12 17.03
CA ASP A 210 4.03 -5.86 17.34
C ASP A 210 3.36 -5.90 18.71
N GLN A 211 2.58 -6.95 19.02
CA GLN A 211 1.97 -7.13 20.34
C GLN A 211 3.01 -7.21 21.46
N ARG A 212 4.12 -7.93 21.24
CA ARG A 212 5.23 -8.00 22.21
C ARG A 212 5.88 -6.64 22.41
N ALA A 213 6.02 -5.87 21.33
CA ALA A 213 6.58 -4.53 21.37
C ALA A 213 5.67 -3.57 22.14
N GLU A 214 4.37 -3.57 21.88
CA GLU A 214 3.36 -2.78 22.60
C GLU A 214 3.33 -3.14 24.09
N ALA A 215 3.24 -4.43 24.41
CA ALA A 215 3.24 -4.92 25.78
C ALA A 215 4.53 -4.59 26.53
N TYR A 216 5.69 -4.58 25.84
CA TYR A 216 6.94 -4.14 26.44
C TYR A 216 7.01 -2.62 26.58
N ALA A 217 6.55 -1.85 25.59
CA ALA A 217 6.55 -0.40 25.62
C ALA A 217 5.77 0.13 26.83
N ALA A 218 4.62 -0.46 27.14
CA ALA A 218 3.79 -0.12 28.31
C ALA A 218 4.54 -0.28 29.66
N ARG A 219 5.52 -1.18 29.73
CA ARG A 219 6.32 -1.46 30.96
C ARG A 219 7.80 -1.20 30.79
N ARG A 220 8.20 -0.42 29.78
CA ARG A 220 9.60 -0.27 29.36
C ARG A 220 10.45 0.35 30.46
N GLY A 221 9.94 1.41 31.10
CA GLY A 221 10.66 2.12 32.17
C GLY A 221 11.03 1.18 33.33
N SER A 222 10.02 0.56 33.94
CA SER A 222 10.22 -0.37 35.06
C SER A 222 11.06 -1.59 34.68
N SER A 223 10.90 -2.12 33.46
CA SER A 223 11.70 -3.24 32.97
C SER A 223 13.18 -2.87 32.77
N ARG A 224 13.46 -1.65 32.27
CA ARG A 224 14.82 -1.16 32.05
C ARG A 224 15.52 -0.89 33.38
N GLU A 225 14.83 -0.26 34.33
CA GLU A 225 15.34 -0.01 35.68
C GLU A 225 15.63 -1.32 36.42
N ALA A 226 14.70 -2.27 36.38
CA ALA A 226 14.89 -3.60 36.98
C ALA A 226 16.09 -4.34 36.37
N LEU A 227 16.26 -4.26 35.03
CA LEU A 227 17.40 -4.84 34.36
C LEU A 227 18.72 -4.18 34.80
N HIS A 228 18.76 -2.85 34.81
CA HIS A 228 19.93 -2.06 35.20
C HIS A 228 20.35 -2.36 36.65
N ASN A 229 19.40 -2.30 37.59
CA ASN A 229 19.65 -2.57 39.01
C ASN A 229 20.16 -4.01 39.22
N ARG A 230 19.56 -4.98 38.53
CA ARG A 230 19.99 -6.38 38.61
C ARG A 230 21.42 -6.56 38.10
N LEU A 231 21.81 -5.90 37.01
CA LEU A 231 23.16 -5.99 36.47
C LEU A 231 24.18 -5.27 37.36
N ASN A 232 23.80 -4.16 37.99
CA ASN A 232 24.67 -3.45 38.92
C ASN A 232 24.96 -4.23 40.21
N ALA A 233 24.01 -5.07 40.63
CA ALA A 233 24.16 -5.96 41.79
C ALA A 233 24.96 -7.24 41.48
N MET A 234 25.28 -7.54 40.22
CA MET A 234 26.04 -8.73 39.85
C MET A 234 27.54 -8.56 40.09
N ASP A 235 28.18 -9.62 40.55
CA ASP A 235 29.64 -9.72 40.58
C ASP A 235 30.24 -9.88 39.15
N VAL A 236 31.57 -9.79 39.05
CA VAL A 236 32.30 -9.86 37.78
C VAL A 236 32.08 -11.19 37.05
N ASP A 237 32.00 -12.31 37.76
CA ASP A 237 31.84 -13.64 37.15
C ASP A 237 30.40 -13.90 36.70
N GLN A 238 29.42 -13.37 37.43
CA GLN A 238 28.02 -13.31 37.04
C GLN A 238 27.82 -12.44 35.80
N LEU A 239 28.47 -11.27 35.73
CA LEU A 239 28.46 -10.40 34.54
C LEU A 239 29.09 -11.11 33.33
N ARG A 240 30.23 -11.79 33.50
CA ARG A 240 30.86 -12.59 32.43
C ARG A 240 29.95 -13.71 31.91
N ARG A 241 29.20 -14.38 32.80
CA ARG A 241 28.18 -15.38 32.40
C ARG A 241 27.01 -14.72 31.67
N TRP A 242 26.57 -13.55 32.11
CA TRP A 242 25.52 -12.80 31.44
C TRP A 242 25.94 -12.33 30.05
N PHE A 243 27.17 -11.83 29.86
CA PHE A 243 27.69 -11.45 28.54
C PHE A 243 27.68 -12.62 27.55
N ARG A 244 28.11 -13.82 27.98
CA ARG A 244 28.04 -15.03 27.13
C ARG A 244 26.61 -15.36 26.71
N ARG A 245 25.65 -15.27 27.64
CA ARG A 245 24.22 -15.45 27.31
C ARG A 245 23.70 -14.39 26.35
N MET A 246 24.10 -13.13 26.52
CA MET A 246 23.72 -12.04 25.64
C MET A 246 24.27 -12.19 24.22
N ASN A 247 25.49 -12.71 24.06
CA ASN A 247 26.05 -13.00 22.75
C ASN A 247 25.26 -14.09 22.02
N ASN A 248 24.92 -15.19 22.71
CA ASN A 248 24.09 -16.26 22.16
C ASN A 248 22.68 -15.76 21.82
N TYR A 249 22.07 -14.99 22.72
CA TYR A 249 20.78 -14.36 22.50
C TYR A 249 20.80 -13.43 21.28
N GLY A 250 21.82 -12.58 21.16
CA GLY A 250 21.94 -11.66 20.03
C GLY A 250 22.18 -12.37 18.69
N ALA A 251 22.97 -13.44 18.68
CA ALA A 251 23.17 -14.25 17.49
C ALA A 251 21.87 -14.96 17.04
N ALA A 252 21.12 -15.53 17.99
CA ALA A 252 19.83 -16.14 17.70
C ALA A 252 18.79 -15.11 17.23
N TYR A 253 18.73 -13.96 17.90
CA TYR A 253 17.78 -12.89 17.56
C TYR A 253 18.04 -12.30 16.18
N ARG A 254 19.31 -12.06 15.82
CA ARG A 254 19.67 -11.59 14.46
C ARG A 254 19.45 -12.66 13.39
N ARG A 255 19.65 -13.95 13.70
CA ARG A 255 19.33 -15.05 12.78
C ARG A 255 17.84 -15.11 12.48
N GLU A 256 17.01 -14.83 13.48
CA GLU A 256 15.56 -14.80 13.33
C GLU A 256 15.10 -13.56 12.57
N TRP A 257 15.50 -12.35 13.00
CA TRP A 257 14.94 -11.06 12.55
C TRP A 257 15.75 -10.33 11.47
N GLY A 258 17.01 -10.70 11.23
CA GLY A 258 17.81 -10.13 10.13
C GLY A 258 17.91 -8.61 10.20
N SER A 259 17.66 -7.93 9.07
CA SER A 259 17.70 -6.47 8.96
C SER A 259 16.51 -5.75 9.61
N ASP A 260 15.41 -6.47 9.94
CA ASP A 260 14.21 -5.91 10.57
C ASP A 260 14.54 -5.25 11.93
N THR A 261 15.58 -5.74 12.62
CA THR A 261 16.04 -5.15 13.88
C THR A 261 16.54 -3.70 13.74
N HIS A 262 16.94 -3.31 12.53
CA HIS A 262 17.40 -1.96 12.20
C HIS A 262 16.31 -1.15 11.50
N GLU A 263 15.55 -1.78 10.60
CA GLU A 263 14.48 -1.12 9.83
C GLU A 263 13.28 -0.75 10.71
N ASN A 264 12.91 -1.61 11.67
CA ASN A 264 11.75 -1.43 12.55
C ASN A 264 12.16 -1.46 14.03
N GLN A 265 13.03 -0.54 14.44
CA GLN A 265 13.60 -0.52 15.79
C GLN A 265 12.54 -0.44 16.92
N SER A 266 11.39 0.18 16.66
CA SER A 266 10.24 0.26 17.58
C SER A 266 9.65 -1.11 17.95
N ARG A 267 9.73 -2.08 17.03
CA ARG A 267 9.29 -3.47 17.26
C ARG A 267 10.27 -4.26 18.13
N HIS A 268 11.53 -3.82 18.19
CA HIS A 268 12.63 -4.53 18.83
C HIS A 268 13.21 -3.78 20.05
N LEU A 269 12.39 -2.97 20.73
CA LEU A 269 12.82 -2.14 21.87
C LEU A 269 13.43 -2.95 23.02
N LEU A 270 12.85 -4.11 23.38
CA LEU A 270 13.39 -4.98 24.41
C LEU A 270 14.79 -5.50 24.06
N TYR A 271 15.01 -5.84 22.80
CA TYR A 271 16.32 -6.28 22.32
C TYR A 271 17.32 -5.11 22.36
N SER A 272 16.92 -3.94 21.87
CA SER A 272 17.73 -2.71 21.87
C SER A 272 18.15 -2.30 23.28
N ASP A 273 17.23 -2.30 24.26
CA ASP A 273 17.52 -1.92 25.64
C ASP A 273 18.53 -2.88 26.30
N ARG A 274 18.43 -4.19 26.02
CA ARG A 274 19.40 -5.18 26.52
C ARG A 274 20.79 -5.02 25.89
N ILE A 275 20.84 -4.66 24.61
CA ILE A 275 22.12 -4.37 23.93
C ILE A 275 22.74 -3.08 24.48
N CYS A 276 21.94 -2.06 24.78
CA CYS A 276 22.41 -0.84 25.43
C CYS A 276 23.03 -1.15 26.80
N GLU A 277 22.34 -1.90 27.66
CA GLU A 277 22.89 -2.33 28.95
C GLU A 277 24.14 -3.21 28.80
N TYR A 278 24.19 -4.06 27.76
CA TYR A 278 25.39 -4.84 27.47
C TYR A 278 26.63 -3.96 27.28
N TRP A 279 26.50 -2.87 26.53
CA TRP A 279 27.61 -1.94 26.31
C TRP A 279 27.96 -1.12 27.55
N ASN A 280 26.95 -0.63 28.29
CA ASN A 280 27.14 0.10 29.54
C ASN A 280 27.93 -0.73 30.57
N GLN A 281 27.56 -2.00 30.74
CA GLN A 281 28.24 -2.89 31.69
C GLN A 281 29.62 -3.33 31.20
N ARG A 282 29.81 -3.46 29.89
CA ARG A 282 31.13 -3.77 29.31
C ARG A 282 32.14 -2.66 29.56
N GLN A 283 31.72 -1.40 29.51
CA GLN A 283 32.56 -0.26 29.90
C GLN A 283 32.99 -0.37 31.37
N ARG A 284 32.06 -0.71 32.29
CA ARG A 284 32.39 -0.94 33.72
C ARG A 284 33.42 -2.04 33.92
N VAL A 285 33.27 -3.20 33.27
CA VAL A 285 34.22 -4.31 33.39
C VAL A 285 35.57 -3.98 32.74
N GLY A 286 35.57 -3.19 31.65
CA GLY A 286 36.79 -2.68 31.00
C GLY A 286 37.55 -1.66 31.85
N ASP A 287 36.85 -0.77 32.56
CA ASP A 287 37.46 0.21 33.48
C ASP A 287 37.96 -0.44 34.78
N VAL A 288 37.28 -1.47 35.29
CA VAL A 288 37.74 -2.22 36.48
C VAL A 288 39.04 -2.98 36.17
N ALA A 289 39.22 -3.49 34.96
CA ALA A 289 40.47 -4.14 34.56
C ALA A 289 41.67 -3.17 34.47
N LYS A 290 41.43 -1.87 34.26
CA LYS A 290 42.48 -0.83 34.24
C LYS A 290 42.81 -0.24 35.61
N ARG A 291 41.96 -0.42 36.63
CA ARG A 291 42.20 0.07 38.00
C ARG A 291 42.87 -0.95 38.93
N VAL A 292 43.04 -2.19 38.49
CA VAL A 292 43.62 -3.31 39.25
C VAL A 292 44.99 -3.74 38.68
N ALA A 293 45.50 -3.03 37.66
CA ALA A 293 46.86 -3.14 37.14
C ALA A 293 47.62 -1.85 37.47
#